data_AF-A0A4Y2TLK3-F1
#
_entry.id   AF-A0A4Y2TLK3-F1
#
_cell.length_a   1.000
_cell.length_b   1.000
_cell.length_c   1.000
_cell.angle_alpha   90.00
_cell.angle_beta   90.00
_cell.angle_gamma   90.00
#
_symmetry.space_group_name_H-M   'P 1'
#
loop_
_entity.id
_entity.type
_entity.pdbx_description
1 polymer ?
#
loop_
_entity_poly.entity_id
_entity_poly.type
_entity_poly.pdbx_seq_one_letter_code
_entity_poly.pdbx_strand_id
1 'polypeptide(L)'
;MVGYGENSPRRRIMENDALFTNIQERRNTGRRKNTALAQFSSTSKQQITNNNSNSTNKSAQRRAADQLAVRTRLQRDSSRLEDVPRRILLPSIYSVPDST
;
A
#
# COMPACT_ATOMS: atom_id res chain seq x y z
N MET A 1 -48.96 -1.27 -62.95
CA MET A 1 -47.75 -1.91 -62.40
C MET A 1 -47.40 -1.19 -61.11
N VAL A 2 -47.88 -1.71 -59.98
CA VAL A 2 -47.62 -1.15 -58.64
C VAL A 2 -47.05 -2.31 -57.81
N GLY A 3 -45.83 -2.13 -57.31
CA GLY A 3 -45.04 -3.17 -56.66
C GLY A 3 -45.52 -3.47 -55.24
N TYR A 4 -45.68 -4.75 -54.93
CA TYR A 4 -46.08 -5.24 -53.60
C TYR A 4 -45.00 -6.17 -53.01
N GLY A 5 -43.74 -5.72 -52.98
CA GLY A 5 -42.65 -6.46 -52.34
C GLY A 5 -42.29 -5.95 -50.93
N GLU A 6 -42.78 -4.77 -50.56
CA GLU A 6 -42.24 -4.07 -49.38
C GLU A 6 -42.90 -4.44 -48.06
N ASN A 7 -44.10 -5.00 -48.10
CA ASN A 7 -44.85 -5.36 -46.89
C ASN A 7 -45.21 -6.85 -46.83
N SER A 8 -44.42 -7.69 -47.50
CA SER A 8 -44.61 -9.14 -47.44
C SER A 8 -44.22 -9.68 -46.06
N PRO A 9 -44.94 -10.69 -45.51
CA PRO A 9 -44.64 -11.27 -44.21
C PRO A 9 -43.17 -11.70 -44.05
N ARG A 10 -42.59 -12.27 -45.11
CA ARG A 10 -41.19 -12.70 -45.15
C ARG A 10 -40.21 -11.56 -44.89
N ARG A 11 -40.45 -10.37 -45.48
CA ARG A 11 -39.57 -9.21 -45.33
C ARG A 11 -39.60 -8.69 -43.89
N ARG A 12 -40.79 -8.58 -43.30
CA ARG A 12 -40.95 -8.17 -41.88
C ARG A 12 -40.25 -9.12 -40.92
N ILE A 13 -40.29 -10.43 -41.16
CA ILE A 13 -39.60 -11.42 -40.33
C ILE A 13 -38.08 -11.18 -40.36
N MET A 14 -37.51 -11.03 -41.55
CA MET A 14 -36.09 -10.78 -41.73
C MET A 14 -35.64 -9.43 -41.13
N GLU A 15 -36.45 -8.38 -41.26
CA GLU A 15 -36.21 -7.08 -40.64
C GLU A 15 -36.23 -7.17 -39.11
N ASN A 16 -37.19 -7.93 -38.54
CA ASN A 16 -37.23 -8.16 -37.10
C ASN A 16 -36.01 -8.93 -36.60
N ASP A 17 -35.59 -9.98 -37.30
CA ASP A 17 -34.38 -10.75 -36.94
C ASP A 17 -33.14 -9.84 -36.92
N ALA A 18 -32.98 -8.98 -37.93
CA ALA A 18 -31.91 -8.00 -37.98
C ALA A 18 -31.96 -6.99 -36.80
N LEU A 19 -33.15 -6.53 -36.43
CA LEU A 19 -33.35 -5.66 -35.27
C LEU A 19 -32.96 -6.36 -33.96
N PHE A 20 -33.37 -7.62 -33.77
CA PHE A 20 -33.00 -8.40 -32.60
C PHE A 20 -31.49 -8.59 -32.49
N THR A 21 -30.81 -8.91 -33.60
CA THR A 21 -29.35 -9.02 -33.64
C THR A 21 -28.68 -7.71 -33.25
N ASN A 22 -29.13 -6.58 -33.81
CA ASN A 22 -28.56 -5.26 -33.52
C ASN A 22 -28.71 -4.87 -32.03
N ILE A 23 -29.89 -5.13 -31.44
CA ILE A 23 -30.15 -4.86 -30.02
C ILE A 23 -29.22 -5.68 -29.13
N GLN A 24 -29.07 -6.99 -29.43
CA GLN A 24 -28.15 -7.85 -28.67
C GLN A 24 -26.70 -7.38 -28.81
N GLU A 25 -26.25 -7.05 -30.02
CA GLU A 25 -24.90 -6.58 -30.28
C GLU A 25 -24.57 -5.30 -29.50
N ARG A 26 -25.47 -4.30 -29.54
CA ARG A 26 -25.29 -3.05 -28.79
C ARG A 26 -25.24 -3.30 -27.29
N ARG A 27 -26.10 -4.16 -26.76
CA ARG A 27 -26.11 -4.52 -25.33
C ARG A 27 -24.83 -5.24 -24.93
N ASN A 28 -24.37 -6.19 -25.73
CA ASN A 28 -23.14 -6.93 -25.49
C ASN A 28 -21.90 -6.03 -25.55
N THR A 29 -21.86 -5.12 -26.52
CA THR A 29 -20.80 -4.11 -26.64
C THR A 29 -20.77 -3.19 -25.43
N GLY A 30 -21.92 -2.67 -25.00
CA GLY A 30 -22.03 -1.85 -23.80
C GLY A 30 -21.58 -2.59 -22.54
N ARG A 31 -22.03 -3.84 -22.37
CA ARG A 31 -21.63 -4.71 -21.24
C ARG A 31 -20.11 -4.91 -21.20
N ARG A 32 -19.49 -5.24 -22.34
CA ARG A 32 -18.03 -5.42 -22.43
C ARG A 32 -17.27 -4.16 -22.05
N LYS A 33 -17.68 -2.99 -22.56
CA LYS A 33 -17.07 -1.70 -22.21
C LYS A 33 -17.17 -1.41 -20.71
N ASN A 34 -18.33 -1.64 -20.10
CA ASN A 34 -18.54 -1.44 -18.67
C ASN A 34 -17.71 -2.40 -17.82
N THR A 35 -17.59 -3.67 -18.23
CA THR A 35 -16.74 -4.65 -17.56
C THR A 35 -15.26 -4.27 -17.64
N ALA A 36 -14.78 -3.85 -18.81
CA ALA A 36 -13.41 -3.39 -18.99
C ALA A 36 -13.10 -2.16 -18.11
N LEU A 37 -14.03 -1.20 -18.05
CA LEU A 37 -13.91 -0.02 -17.18
C LEU A 37 -13.85 -0.42 -15.70
N ALA A 38 -14.72 -1.34 -15.27
CA ALA A 38 -14.75 -1.83 -13.89
C ALA A 38 -13.45 -2.56 -13.52
N GLN A 39 -12.94 -3.40 -14.42
CA GLN A 39 -11.64 -4.06 -14.25
C GLN A 39 -10.52 -3.04 -14.09
N PHE A 40 -10.40 -2.09 -15.02
CA PHE A 40 -9.37 -1.05 -14.97
C PHE A 40 -9.43 -0.23 -13.68
N SER A 41 -10.63 0.16 -13.25
CA SER A 41 -10.87 0.88 -11.99
C SER A 41 -10.45 0.04 -10.78
N SER A 42 -10.80 -1.25 -10.74
CA SER A 42 -10.42 -2.14 -9.65
C SER A 42 -8.92 -2.36 -9.56
N THR A 43 -8.24 -2.58 -10.70
CA THR A 43 -6.79 -2.76 -10.77
C THR A 43 -6.06 -1.49 -10.35
N SER A 44 -6.51 -0.32 -10.82
CA SER A 44 -5.93 0.97 -10.43
C SER A 44 -6.04 1.20 -8.92
N LYS A 45 -7.23 0.98 -8.33
CA LYS A 45 -7.43 1.07 -6.88
C LYS A 45 -6.53 0.11 -6.11
N GLN A 46 -6.41 -1.14 -6.57
CA GLN A 46 -5.55 -2.13 -5.92
C GLN A 46 -4.06 -1.74 -5.99
N GLN A 47 -3.59 -1.22 -7.13
CA GLN A 47 -2.22 -0.73 -7.26
C GLN A 47 -1.94 0.45 -6.30
N ILE A 48 -2.86 1.41 -6.18
CA ILE A 48 -2.74 2.52 -5.23
C ILE A 48 -2.63 2.00 -3.79
N THR A 49 -3.49 1.04 -3.42
CA THR A 49 -3.45 0.41 -2.09
C THR A 49 -2.12 -0.31 -1.83
N ASN A 50 -1.64 -1.09 -2.79
CA ASN A 50 -0.38 -1.82 -2.62
C ASN A 50 0.82 -0.86 -2.49
N ASN A 51 0.85 0.21 -3.29
CA ASN A 51 1.90 1.22 -3.23
C ASN A 51 1.92 1.96 -1.89
N ASN A 52 0.74 2.32 -1.36
CA ASN A 52 0.64 2.97 -0.05
C ASN A 52 1.14 2.06 1.08
N SER A 53 0.87 0.76 0.98
CA SER A 53 1.23 -0.22 2.00
C SER A 53 2.73 -0.47 1.99
N ASN A 54 3.34 -0.58 0.81
CA ASN A 54 4.80 -0.69 0.66
C ASN A 54 5.51 0.57 1.17
N SER A 55 5.02 1.76 0.83
CA SER A 55 5.59 3.03 1.31
C SER A 55 5.52 3.15 2.84
N THR A 56 4.36 2.85 3.42
CA THR A 56 4.15 2.84 4.87
C THR A 56 5.05 1.81 5.57
N ASN A 57 5.19 0.61 5.01
CA ASN A 57 6.07 -0.41 5.58
C ASN A 57 7.54 0.04 5.55
N LYS A 58 8.01 0.58 4.42
CA LYS A 58 9.38 1.10 4.31
C LYS A 58 9.65 2.24 5.30
N SER A 59 8.69 3.14 5.51
CA SER A 59 8.85 4.23 6.48
C SER A 59 8.83 3.74 7.93
N ALA A 60 7.97 2.77 8.25
CA ALA A 60 7.92 2.14 9.57
C ALA A 60 9.23 1.39 9.89
N GLN A 61 9.76 0.62 8.94
CA GLN A 61 11.04 -0.07 9.07
C GLN A 61 12.20 0.91 9.31
N ARG A 62 12.29 1.99 8.53
CA ARG A 62 13.31 3.04 8.75
C ARG A 62 13.18 3.68 10.13
N ARG A 63 11.96 4.03 10.56
CA ARG A 63 11.72 4.55 11.91
C ARG A 63 12.16 3.59 12.99
N ALA A 64 11.88 2.30 12.85
CA ALA A 64 12.30 1.29 13.81
C ALA A 64 13.84 1.18 13.88
N ALA A 65 14.51 1.20 12.72
CA ALA A 65 15.97 1.19 12.64
C ALA A 65 16.59 2.44 13.29
N ASP A 66 16.01 3.62 13.04
CA ASP A 66 16.49 4.88 13.63
C ASP A 66 16.35 4.87 15.16
N GLN A 67 15.21 4.40 15.68
CA GLN A 67 15.01 4.24 17.12
C GLN A 67 16.02 3.26 17.75
N LEU A 68 16.30 2.14 17.07
CA LEU A 68 17.29 1.17 17.52
C LEU A 68 18.71 1.75 17.50
N ALA A 69 19.04 2.53 16.47
CA ALA A 69 20.33 3.21 16.35
C ALA A 69 20.53 4.23 17.49
N VAL A 70 19.49 4.99 17.84
CA VAL A 70 19.53 5.93 18.98
C VAL A 70 19.73 5.17 20.29
N ARG A 71 18.98 4.08 20.52
CA ARG A 71 19.11 3.26 21.74
C ARG A 71 20.49 2.65 21.90
N THR A 72 21.06 2.12 20.82
CA THR A 72 22.40 1.51 20.82
C THR A 72 23.52 2.53 20.95
N ARG A 73 23.34 3.77 20.46
CA ARG A 73 24.26 4.88 20.76
C ARG A 73 24.24 5.23 22.24
N LEU A 74 23.05 5.47 22.80
CA LEU A 74 22.90 5.82 24.21
C LEU A 74 23.46 4.75 25.15
N GLN A 75 23.23 3.47 24.86
CA GLN A 75 23.79 2.37 25.65
C GLN A 75 25.32 2.33 25.60
N ARG A 76 25.93 2.54 24.43
CA ARG A 76 27.40 2.59 24.29
C ARG A 76 28.01 3.78 25.01
N ASP A 77 27.35 4.93 24.94
CA ASP A 77 27.81 6.15 25.61
C ASP A 77 27.68 6.03 27.13
N SER A 78 26.60 5.41 27.62
CA SER A 78 26.42 5.13 29.06
C SER A 78 27.42 4.11 29.60
N SER A 79 27.73 3.06 28.84
CA SER A 79 28.72 2.05 29.26
C SER A 79 30.15 2.58 29.22
N ARG A 80 30.47 3.50 28.30
CA ARG A 80 31.74 4.24 28.31
C ARG A 80 31.92 5.15 29.52
N LEU A 81 30.83 5.68 30.07
CA LEU A 81 30.85 6.54 31.26
C LEU A 81 31.14 5.74 32.54
N GLU A 82 30.68 4.49 32.62
CA GLU A 82 30.95 3.59 33.75
C GLU A 82 32.38 3.00 33.72
N ASP A 83 33.03 2.94 32.56
CA ASP A 83 34.41 2.44 32.40
C ASP A 83 35.49 3.51 32.67
N VAL A 84 35.09 4.72 33.04
CA VAL A 84 36.02 5.69 33.65
C VAL A 84 36.32 5.18 35.06
N PRO A 85 37.60 4.90 35.41
CA PRO A 85 37.92 4.45 36.75
C PRO A 85 37.50 5.53 37.75
N ARG A 86 36.47 5.27 38.54
CA ARG A 86 36.17 6.02 39.77
C ARG A 86 37.30 5.78 40.78
N ARG A 87 38.50 6.29 40.49
CA ARG A 87 39.71 6.22 41.33
C ARG A 87 40.05 7.58 41.93
N ILE A 88 39.06 8.33 42.38
CA ILE A 88 39.28 9.46 43.29
C ILE A 88 38.27 9.36 44.42
N LEU A 89 38.40 8.31 45.24
CA LEU A 89 38.05 8.39 46.65
C LEU A 89 39.37 8.71 47.36
N LEU A 90 39.45 9.93 47.92
CA LEU A 90 40.60 10.39 48.68
C LEU A 90 40.95 9.38 49.80
N PRO A 91 42.25 9.17 50.10
CA PRO A 91 42.65 8.46 51.31
C PRO A 91 42.09 9.18 52.54
N SER A 92 41.35 8.45 53.37
CA SER A 92 40.90 8.88 54.69
C SER A 92 42.10 9.33 55.54
N ILE A 93 42.19 10.63 55.84
CA ILE A 93 43.23 11.23 56.67
C ILE A 93 42.73 11.32 58.12
N TYR A 94 42.55 10.19 58.77
CA TYR A 94 42.44 10.13 60.23
C TYR A 94 43.46 9.13 60.76
N SER A 95 44.69 9.61 60.97
CA SER A 95 45.63 8.96 61.87
C SER A 95 45.34 9.47 63.28
N VAL A 96 44.90 8.57 64.16
CA VAL A 96 44.79 8.79 65.60
C VAL A 96 46.19 8.61 66.21
N PRO A 97 46.71 9.55 67.02
CA PRO A 97 47.95 9.30 67.74
C PRO A 97 47.63 8.50 69.01
N ASP A 98 48.32 7.37 69.19
CA ASP A 98 48.43 6.70 70.48
C ASP A 98 49.17 7.62 71.46
N SER A 99 48.50 8.00 72.55
CA SER A 99 49.15 8.59 73.72
C SER A 99 49.33 7.50 74.77
N THR A 100 50.58 7.06 74.94
CA THR A 100 51.08 6.29 76.11
C THR A 100 50.95 7.06 77.41
#